data_AF-A0A833ZS16-F1
#
_entry.id   AF-A0A833ZS16-F1
#
_cell.length_a   1.000
_cell.length_b   1.000
_cell.length_c   1.000
_cell.angle_alpha   90.00
_cell.angle_beta   90.00
_cell.angle_gamma   90.00
#
_symmetry.space_group_name_H-M   'P 1'
#
loop_
_entity.id
_entity.type
_entity.pdbx_description
1 polymer ?
#
loop_
_entity_poly.entity_id
_entity_poly.type
_entity_poly.pdbx_seq_one_letter_code
_entity_poly.pdbx_strand_id
1 'polypeptide(L)'
;MVDILKENSKVVKKVPKGTSSYQAEWILDEDCESGGEGDEYDDIEHEDFMEEESQDESSEEEEEEECETMTIGESVRDDLYDEKVDEEAEEKMLEKYKQERLEEMFPDEVDTPRDVAARIRFQKYRGLKSFRTSPWDPKENLPRDYARIFQFQNFTNTRKRVFKGIEEKEVEGAEVGWYVTLHVSEVPVSVAEHFQRGAPLIAFSLLPHEQKMSVLNMVVSRHPGNTEPVKAKEELIFHCGFRRFRASPLFSQHTAADKHKFQRFLTADMALVVTVYAPITLPPASVLLFKQNSNGMHSLIATGHLLSVDPDRMVIKRVVLSGHPFKIFTKMAVVRYMFFNREDVLWFKPVELRTKWGRRGHIKEPVGTHGHMKCSFDGKLKSQDTVLMNLYKRVFPKWTYDPYVPEPVPWVKSEISSKMPEVDME
;
A
#
# COMPACT_ATOMS: atom_id res chain seq x y z
N MET A 1 -42.10 0.25 -12.56
CA MET A 1 -41.23 1.43 -12.34
C MET A 1 -39.79 0.94 -12.20
N VAL A 2 -39.04 0.43 -13.18
CA VAL A 2 -38.98 0.61 -14.64
C VAL A 2 -39.14 2.06 -15.05
N ASP A 3 -38.03 2.80 -14.94
CA ASP A 3 -37.58 3.87 -15.86
C ASP A 3 -36.51 4.69 -15.14
N ILE A 4 -35.22 4.43 -15.44
CA ILE A 4 -34.05 5.35 -15.51
C ILE A 4 -32.89 4.48 -16.03
N LEU A 5 -32.99 4.08 -17.30
CA LEU A 5 -31.85 3.67 -18.13
C LEU A 5 -32.11 4.26 -19.52
N LYS A 6 -32.07 5.59 -19.62
CA LYS A 6 -31.82 6.23 -20.91
C LYS A 6 -30.33 6.10 -21.17
N GLU A 7 -29.96 5.06 -21.91
CA GLU A 7 -28.70 5.08 -22.65
C GLU A 7 -28.68 6.34 -23.51
N ASN A 8 -27.68 7.19 -23.34
CA ASN A 8 -27.39 8.26 -24.27
C ASN A 8 -27.03 7.62 -25.61
N SER A 9 -28.02 7.44 -26.48
CA SER A 9 -27.79 7.14 -27.89
C SER A 9 -26.89 8.23 -28.44
N LYS A 10 -25.66 7.87 -28.85
CA LYS A 10 -24.80 8.77 -29.61
C LYS A 10 -25.54 9.16 -30.89
N VAL A 11 -26.08 10.37 -30.92
CA VAL A 11 -26.64 10.96 -32.15
C VAL A 11 -25.48 11.11 -33.11
N VAL A 12 -25.48 10.33 -34.20
CA VAL A 12 -24.46 10.42 -35.25
C VAL A 12 -24.82 11.63 -36.10
N LYS A 13 -24.22 12.78 -35.78
CA LYS A 13 -24.33 14.00 -36.58
C LYS A 13 -23.54 13.84 -37.88
N LYS A 14 -24.16 14.11 -39.03
CA LYS A 14 -23.45 14.20 -40.31
C LYS A 14 -22.62 15.48 -40.29
N VAL A 15 -21.32 15.35 -40.12
CA VAL A 15 -20.39 16.48 -40.11
C VAL A 15 -19.49 16.46 -41.35
N PRO A 16 -19.12 17.63 -41.90
CA PRO A 16 -18.18 17.72 -43.01
C PRO A 16 -16.84 17.02 -42.71
N LYS A 17 -16.15 16.54 -43.76
CA LYS A 17 -14.83 15.91 -43.60
C LYS A 17 -13.83 16.96 -43.10
N GLY A 18 -13.17 16.67 -41.98
CA GLY A 18 -12.20 17.58 -41.35
C GLY A 18 -12.75 18.42 -40.19
N THR A 19 -14.05 18.33 -39.88
CA THR A 19 -14.65 19.04 -38.74
C THR A 19 -14.20 18.44 -37.41
N SER A 20 -13.61 19.26 -36.54
CA SER A 20 -13.24 18.88 -35.17
C SER A 20 -14.49 18.57 -34.34
N SER A 21 -14.37 17.73 -33.30
CA SER A 21 -15.48 17.44 -32.38
C SER A 21 -16.09 18.69 -31.75
N TYR A 22 -15.27 19.72 -31.50
CA TYR A 22 -15.76 21.02 -31.03
C TYR A 22 -16.62 21.73 -32.08
N GLN A 23 -16.17 21.77 -33.33
CA GLN A 23 -16.93 22.39 -34.42
C GLN A 23 -18.23 21.63 -34.71
N ALA A 24 -18.23 20.31 -34.53
CA ALA A 24 -19.39 19.45 -34.70
C ALA A 24 -20.53 19.74 -33.70
N GLU A 25 -20.22 20.24 -32.50
CA GLU A 25 -21.22 20.58 -31.48
C GLU A 25 -22.03 21.85 -31.83
N TRP A 26 -21.47 22.75 -32.65
CA TRP A 26 -22.14 23.97 -33.10
C TRP A 26 -23.08 23.75 -34.29
N ILE A 27 -23.01 22.60 -34.94
CA ILE A 27 -23.94 22.22 -36.01
C ILE A 27 -25.27 21.85 -35.33
N LEU A 28 -26.22 22.80 -35.38
CA LEU A 28 -27.58 22.65 -34.88
C LEU A 28 -28.32 21.57 -35.70
N ASP A 29 -29.18 20.80 -35.03
CA ASP A 29 -30.03 19.82 -35.71
C ASP A 29 -31.11 20.59 -36.51
N GLU A 30 -31.20 20.34 -37.83
CA GLU A 30 -32.18 20.94 -38.74
C GLU A 30 -33.61 20.45 -38.39
N ASP A 31 -34.25 21.07 -37.39
CA ASP A 31 -35.70 20.98 -37.13
C ASP A 31 -36.30 22.36 -36.77
N CYS A 32 -35.73 23.43 -37.36
CA CYS A 32 -36.29 24.78 -37.28
C CYS A 32 -36.25 25.42 -38.68
N GLU A 33 -37.24 25.14 -39.52
CA GLU A 33 -37.50 25.93 -40.73
C GLU A 33 -38.08 27.31 -40.35
N SER A 34 -37.39 28.38 -40.74
CA SER A 34 -38.03 29.62 -41.18
C SER A 34 -37.06 30.37 -42.08
N GLY A 35 -37.43 30.50 -43.35
CA GLY A 35 -36.58 31.01 -44.43
C GLY A 35 -36.37 32.53 -44.48
N GLY A 36 -35.57 32.92 -45.47
CA GLY A 36 -35.40 34.29 -45.92
C GLY A 36 -34.06 34.51 -46.63
N GLU A 37 -34.12 34.52 -47.97
CA GLU A 37 -33.39 35.38 -48.95
C GLU A 37 -31.87 35.55 -48.74
N GLY A 38 -30.96 35.13 -49.62
CA GLY A 38 -30.92 35.39 -51.05
C GLY A 38 -30.12 36.68 -51.29
N ASP A 39 -28.80 36.57 -51.42
CA ASP A 39 -27.94 37.59 -52.07
C ASP A 39 -26.66 36.91 -52.62
N GLU A 40 -26.49 37.02 -53.94
CA GLU A 40 -25.27 36.72 -54.72
C GLU A 40 -24.33 37.94 -54.77
N TYR A 41 -23.17 37.76 -55.42
CA TYR A 41 -22.04 38.67 -55.67
C TYR A 41 -20.97 38.67 -54.56
N ASP A 42 -19.65 38.54 -54.81
CA ASP A 42 -18.89 38.51 -56.05
C ASP A 42 -17.58 37.70 -55.88
N ASP A 43 -17.15 37.17 -57.01
CA ASP A 43 -15.90 36.47 -57.29
C ASP A 43 -14.73 37.47 -57.38
N ILE A 44 -13.62 37.24 -56.68
CA ILE A 44 -12.33 37.87 -56.96
C ILE A 44 -11.22 36.83 -56.79
N GLU A 45 -10.70 36.36 -57.92
CA GLU A 45 -9.41 35.68 -58.02
C GLU A 45 -8.24 36.69 -58.11
N HIS A 46 -7.11 36.23 -57.55
CA HIS A 46 -5.71 36.56 -57.84
C HIS A 46 -5.14 37.98 -57.59
N GLU A 47 -4.09 38.01 -56.75
CA GLU A 47 -2.72 38.29 -57.22
C GLU A 47 -1.66 37.80 -56.21
N ASP A 48 -0.64 37.11 -56.75
CA ASP A 48 0.62 36.74 -56.09
C ASP A 48 1.52 37.97 -55.89
N PHE A 49 2.27 38.06 -54.78
CA PHE A 49 3.64 38.59 -54.81
C PHE A 49 4.50 38.28 -53.56
N MET A 50 5.59 37.57 -53.85
CA MET A 50 6.95 37.54 -53.26
C MET A 50 7.25 37.09 -51.82
N GLU A 51 8.17 36.12 -51.82
CA GLU A 51 9.17 35.76 -50.81
C GLU A 51 10.04 36.94 -50.37
N GLU A 52 10.54 36.88 -49.13
CA GLU A 52 11.96 37.16 -48.90
C GLU A 52 12.49 36.29 -47.76
N GLU A 53 13.58 35.57 -48.06
CA GLU A 53 14.40 34.84 -47.12
C GLU A 53 15.16 35.79 -46.20
N SER A 54 15.45 35.34 -44.98
CA SER A 54 16.69 35.72 -44.30
C SER A 54 17.27 34.51 -43.57
N GLN A 55 18.36 34.00 -44.14
CA GLN A 55 19.35 33.16 -43.46
C GLN A 55 20.08 33.99 -42.39
N ASP A 56 20.38 33.38 -41.24
CA ASP A 56 21.77 33.33 -40.73
C ASP A 56 21.91 32.34 -39.55
N GLU A 57 22.51 31.20 -39.90
CA GLU A 57 23.63 30.46 -39.28
C GLU A 57 23.98 30.61 -37.77
N SER A 58 24.05 29.41 -37.15
CA SER A 58 25.11 28.89 -36.25
C SER A 58 25.33 29.48 -34.84
N SER A 59 25.18 28.62 -33.83
CA SER A 59 26.33 28.04 -33.10
C SER A 59 25.89 26.91 -32.17
N GLU A 60 26.34 25.69 -32.45
CA GLU A 60 26.42 24.57 -31.50
C GLU A 60 27.56 24.85 -30.52
N GLU A 61 27.30 24.77 -29.22
CA GLU A 61 28.34 24.54 -28.22
C GLU A 61 27.83 23.47 -27.24
N GLU A 62 28.37 22.26 -27.43
CA GLU A 62 28.43 21.21 -26.41
C GLU A 62 29.54 21.60 -25.43
N GLU A 63 29.21 21.83 -24.16
CA GLU A 63 30.20 21.85 -23.08
C GLU A 63 30.01 20.58 -22.22
N GLU A 64 30.85 19.59 -22.48
CA GLU A 64 31.20 18.54 -21.53
C GLU A 64 32.22 19.13 -20.54
N GLU A 65 31.83 19.36 -19.28
CA GLU A 65 32.79 19.65 -18.20
C GLU A 65 32.94 18.45 -17.25
N GLU A 66 34.07 17.78 -17.46
CA GLU A 66 35.00 17.09 -16.56
C GLU A 66 34.52 16.72 -15.14
N CYS A 67 34.40 15.41 -14.89
CA CYS A 67 34.48 14.86 -13.54
C CYS A 67 35.95 14.82 -13.09
N GLU A 68 36.33 15.71 -12.17
CA GLU A 68 37.63 15.71 -11.51
C GLU A 68 37.89 14.38 -10.79
N THR A 69 39.03 13.77 -11.12
CA THR A 69 39.55 12.53 -10.57
C THR A 69 40.62 12.84 -9.50
N MET A 70 40.68 11.97 -8.46
CA MET A 70 41.70 11.81 -7.40
C MET A 70 41.35 12.40 -6.02
N THR A 71 41.31 11.60 -4.94
CA THR A 71 42.51 10.95 -4.37
C THR A 71 42.12 9.74 -3.49
N ILE A 72 42.64 8.55 -3.85
CA ILE A 72 42.59 7.33 -3.05
C ILE A 72 43.74 7.33 -2.04
N GLY A 73 43.43 7.16 -0.76
CA GLY A 73 44.39 6.96 0.33
C GLY A 73 44.14 5.65 1.06
N GLU A 74 45.10 4.74 0.91
CA GLU A 74 45.43 3.54 1.70
C GLU A 74 44.49 2.31 1.71
N SER A 75 44.96 1.32 0.95
CA SER A 75 44.58 -0.08 0.87
C SER A 75 44.32 -0.79 2.21
N VAL A 76 43.04 -1.01 2.51
CA VAL A 76 42.61 -2.27 3.13
C VAL A 76 42.41 -3.25 1.99
N ARG A 77 42.94 -4.48 2.09
CA ARG A 77 42.80 -5.52 1.05
C ARG A 77 41.34 -5.68 0.64
N ASP A 78 41.01 -5.16 -0.55
CA ASP A 78 39.66 -4.98 -1.08
C ASP A 78 39.23 -6.16 -1.98
N ASP A 79 40.21 -6.93 -2.47
CA ASP A 79 40.05 -7.97 -3.50
C ASP A 79 39.18 -9.19 -3.10
N LEU A 80 38.61 -9.21 -1.88
CA LEU A 80 37.75 -10.29 -1.37
C LEU A 80 36.33 -9.84 -1.00
N TYR A 81 36.02 -8.55 -1.13
CA TYR A 81 34.70 -8.01 -0.81
C TYR A 81 33.72 -8.16 -1.99
N ASP A 82 34.21 -7.93 -3.22
CA ASP A 82 33.40 -7.94 -4.45
C ASP A 82 32.83 -9.32 -4.82
N GLU A 83 33.51 -10.43 -4.52
CA GLU A 83 33.05 -11.77 -4.95
C GLU A 83 31.83 -12.32 -4.18
N LYS A 84 31.38 -11.64 -3.11
CA LYS A 84 30.29 -12.13 -2.23
C LYS A 84 29.14 -11.15 -2.05
N VAL A 85 29.22 -9.97 -2.63
CA VAL A 85 28.16 -8.96 -2.54
C VAL A 85 27.26 -9.10 -3.77
N ASP A 86 26.01 -9.52 -3.54
CA ASP A 86 24.96 -9.46 -4.55
C ASP A 86 24.52 -8.00 -4.67
N GLU A 87 25.14 -7.26 -5.61
CA GLU A 87 24.88 -5.84 -5.85
C GLU A 87 23.38 -5.55 -5.98
N GLU A 88 22.61 -6.43 -6.62
CA GLU A 88 21.17 -6.24 -6.76
C GLU A 88 20.42 -6.29 -5.41
N ALA A 89 20.88 -7.14 -4.49
CA ALA A 89 20.27 -7.26 -3.17
C ALA A 89 20.56 -6.01 -2.33
N GLU A 90 21.78 -5.46 -2.45
CA GLU A 90 22.16 -4.21 -1.79
C GLU A 90 21.40 -3.01 -2.35
N GLU A 91 21.27 -2.90 -3.67
CA GLU A 91 20.47 -1.87 -4.32
C GLU A 91 19.01 -1.91 -3.85
N LYS A 92 18.40 -3.10 -3.83
CA LYS A 92 17.02 -3.29 -3.32
C LYS A 92 16.91 -2.91 -1.84
N MET A 93 17.94 -3.15 -1.03
CA MET A 93 17.96 -2.73 0.37
C MET A 93 18.11 -1.20 0.49
N LEU A 94 18.98 -0.57 -0.30
CA LEU A 94 19.15 0.88 -0.34
C LEU A 94 17.84 1.58 -0.76
N GLU A 95 17.15 1.05 -1.76
CA GLU A 95 15.82 1.52 -2.15
C GLU A 95 14.81 1.41 -1.02
N LYS A 96 14.85 0.33 -0.22
CA LYS A 96 13.98 0.19 0.95
C LYS A 96 14.28 1.25 2.01
N TYR A 97 15.56 1.52 2.29
CA TYR A 97 15.94 2.62 3.20
C TYR A 97 15.46 3.98 2.69
N LYS A 98 15.61 4.27 1.38
CA LYS A 98 15.07 5.48 0.77
C LYS A 98 13.54 5.55 0.91
N GLN A 99 12.84 4.43 0.67
CA GLN A 99 11.37 4.36 0.80
C GLN A 99 10.88 4.54 2.24
N GLU A 100 11.57 3.98 3.23
CA GLU A 100 11.21 4.15 4.64
C GLU A 100 11.36 5.61 5.07
N ARG A 101 12.51 6.24 4.77
CA ARG A 101 12.74 7.66 5.05
C ARG A 101 11.72 8.57 4.36
N LEU A 102 11.37 8.27 3.10
CA LEU A 102 10.33 9.00 2.37
C LEU A 102 8.95 8.84 3.01
N GLU A 103 8.59 7.65 3.48
CA GLU A 103 7.30 7.39 4.14
C GLU A 103 7.21 8.04 5.53
N GLU A 104 8.34 8.16 6.24
CA GLU A 104 8.43 8.90 7.51
C GLU A 104 8.24 10.41 7.30
N MET A 105 8.91 11.00 6.32
CA MET A 105 8.77 12.42 5.98
C MET A 105 7.41 12.74 5.34
N PHE A 106 6.92 11.86 4.45
CA PHE A 106 5.73 12.06 3.61
C PHE A 106 4.78 10.86 3.72
N PRO A 107 3.89 10.85 4.72
CA PRO A 107 3.09 9.66 5.05
C PRO A 107 2.02 9.37 3.99
N ASP A 108 2.13 8.21 3.35
CA ASP A 108 1.29 7.68 2.27
C ASP A 108 1.18 8.57 1.01
N GLU A 109 2.08 9.54 0.82
CA GLU A 109 2.10 10.37 -0.39
C GLU A 109 2.51 9.51 -1.60
N VAL A 110 1.79 9.68 -2.71
CA VAL A 110 2.05 8.96 -3.96
C VAL A 110 1.79 9.89 -5.12
N ASP A 111 2.74 9.97 -6.04
CA ASP A 111 2.60 10.75 -7.26
C ASP A 111 1.58 10.13 -8.22
N THR A 112 0.71 10.98 -8.77
CA THR A 112 -0.21 10.58 -9.83
C THR A 112 0.58 10.32 -11.11
N PRO A 113 0.35 9.19 -11.80
CA PRO A 113 1.08 8.91 -13.02
C PRO A 113 0.51 9.76 -14.15
N ARG A 114 1.35 10.15 -15.10
CA ARG A 114 0.91 10.86 -16.31
C ARG A 114 0.35 9.90 -17.36
N ASP A 115 0.90 8.69 -17.43
CA ASP A 115 0.60 7.73 -18.50
C ASP A 115 -0.77 7.06 -18.33
N VAL A 116 -1.24 6.91 -17.09
CA VAL A 116 -2.49 6.21 -16.76
C VAL A 116 -3.45 7.16 -16.08
N ALA A 117 -4.70 7.21 -16.57
CA ALA A 117 -5.75 8.01 -15.93
C ALA A 117 -5.91 7.66 -14.45
N ALA A 118 -5.97 8.67 -13.58
CA ALA A 118 -5.98 8.48 -12.13
C ALA A 118 -7.21 7.69 -11.67
N ARG A 119 -8.37 7.86 -12.33
CA ARG A 119 -9.57 7.05 -12.04
C ARG A 119 -9.33 5.56 -12.23
N ILE A 120 -8.55 5.16 -13.25
CA ILE A 120 -8.26 3.75 -13.56
C ILE A 120 -7.28 3.20 -12.53
N ARG A 121 -6.19 3.93 -12.25
CA ARG A 121 -5.21 3.52 -11.23
C ARG A 121 -5.83 3.40 -9.84
N PHE A 122 -6.72 4.31 -9.49
CA PHE A 122 -7.36 4.38 -8.16
C PHE A 122 -8.83 3.91 -8.17
N GLN A 123 -9.25 3.08 -9.13
CA GLN A 123 -10.64 2.65 -9.30
C GLN A 123 -11.25 1.99 -8.04
N LYS A 124 -10.43 1.25 -7.28
CA LYS A 124 -10.84 0.55 -6.05
C LYS A 124 -10.84 1.43 -4.81
N TYR A 125 -10.44 2.69 -4.95
CA TYR A 125 -10.36 3.63 -3.83
C TYR A 125 -11.63 4.48 -3.75
N ARG A 126 -11.96 4.90 -2.52
CA ARG A 126 -13.03 5.86 -2.25
C ARG A 126 -12.54 6.97 -1.32
N GLY A 127 -13.14 8.15 -1.44
CA GLY A 127 -12.98 9.22 -0.46
C GLY A 127 -13.78 8.92 0.80
N LEU A 128 -13.24 9.27 1.96
CA LEU A 128 -13.99 9.27 3.23
C LEU A 128 -13.90 10.67 3.84
N LYS A 129 -15.04 11.19 4.33
CA LYS A 129 -15.09 12.46 5.05
C LYS A 129 -14.28 12.39 6.35
N SER A 130 -14.41 11.29 7.08
CA SER A 130 -13.64 11.06 8.30
C SER A 130 -13.33 9.58 8.45
N PHE A 131 -12.06 9.25 8.65
CA PHE A 131 -11.63 7.87 8.82
C PHE A 131 -12.26 7.21 10.06
N ARG A 132 -12.55 7.99 11.10
CA ARG A 132 -13.12 7.49 12.36
C ARG A 132 -14.63 7.29 12.28
N THR A 133 -15.35 8.28 11.77
CA THR A 133 -16.83 8.31 11.85
C THR A 133 -17.54 7.79 10.61
N SER A 134 -16.93 7.86 9.42
CA SER A 134 -17.56 7.32 8.22
C SER A 134 -17.71 5.79 8.33
N PRO A 135 -18.88 5.23 8.02
CA PRO A 135 -19.10 3.78 8.07
C PRO A 135 -18.36 3.09 6.93
N TRP A 136 -17.94 1.85 7.17
CA TRP A 136 -17.40 0.95 6.16
C TRP A 136 -17.90 -0.46 6.49
N ASP A 137 -18.49 -1.15 5.51
CA ASP A 137 -19.04 -2.49 5.74
C ASP A 137 -17.93 -3.57 5.74
N PRO A 138 -17.75 -4.34 6.83
CA PRO A 138 -16.80 -5.44 6.91
C PRO A 138 -17.06 -6.59 5.94
N LYS A 139 -18.24 -6.68 5.31
CA LYS A 139 -18.57 -7.75 4.35
C LYS A 139 -18.54 -7.28 2.89
N GLU A 140 -18.12 -6.05 2.65
CA GLU A 140 -17.99 -5.50 1.30
C GLU A 140 -16.70 -5.97 0.61
N ASN A 141 -16.79 -6.35 -0.68
CA ASN A 141 -15.66 -6.69 -1.55
C ASN A 141 -14.69 -7.74 -0.97
N LEU A 142 -15.24 -8.81 -0.38
CA LEU A 142 -14.44 -9.90 0.20
C LEU A 142 -13.72 -10.70 -0.91
N PRO A 143 -12.44 -11.07 -0.71
CA PRO A 143 -11.72 -11.93 -1.63
C PRO A 143 -12.20 -13.39 -1.52
N ARG A 144 -11.92 -14.21 -2.53
CA ARG A 144 -12.26 -15.65 -2.53
C ARG A 144 -11.68 -16.40 -1.33
N ASP A 145 -10.51 -15.97 -0.84
CA ASP A 145 -9.84 -16.55 0.33
C ASP A 145 -10.69 -16.45 1.60
N TYR A 146 -11.53 -15.42 1.73
CA TYR A 146 -12.42 -15.25 2.88
C TYR A 146 -13.55 -16.30 2.93
N ALA A 147 -13.83 -17.00 1.82
CA ALA A 147 -14.78 -18.12 1.82
C ALA A 147 -14.18 -19.41 2.41
N ARG A 148 -12.85 -19.50 2.49
CA ARG A 148 -12.12 -20.70 2.98
C ARG A 148 -11.85 -20.66 4.49
N ILE A 149 -11.93 -19.48 5.10
CA ILE A 149 -11.64 -19.29 6.51
C ILE A 149 -12.86 -19.55 7.39
N PHE A 150 -12.59 -19.90 8.64
CA PHE A 150 -13.60 -20.04 9.67
C PHE A 150 -13.75 -18.74 10.46
N GLN A 151 -14.99 -18.29 10.62
CA GLN A 151 -15.35 -17.12 11.40
C GLN A 151 -16.14 -17.55 12.63
N PHE A 152 -15.77 -17.01 13.80
CA PHE A 152 -16.55 -17.17 15.01
C PHE A 152 -17.71 -16.19 15.03
N GLN A 153 -18.90 -16.62 15.47
CA GLN A 153 -20.00 -15.70 15.76
C GLN A 153 -19.66 -14.79 16.95
N ASN A 154 -19.07 -15.37 18.00
CA ASN A 154 -18.55 -14.63 19.14
C ASN A 154 -17.31 -15.35 19.67
N PHE A 155 -16.14 -14.77 19.39
CA PHE A 155 -14.84 -15.35 19.74
C PHE A 155 -14.66 -15.47 21.25
N THR A 156 -14.93 -14.40 22.01
CA THR A 156 -14.73 -14.34 23.46
C THR A 156 -15.56 -15.38 24.21
N ASN A 157 -16.83 -15.57 23.82
CA ASN A 157 -17.71 -16.55 24.45
C ASN A 157 -17.31 -17.98 24.10
N THR A 158 -16.87 -18.21 22.86
CA THR A 158 -16.37 -19.53 22.44
C THR A 158 -15.10 -19.90 23.20
N ARG A 159 -14.16 -18.95 23.32
CA ARG A 159 -12.92 -19.12 24.10
C ARG A 159 -13.22 -19.47 25.56
N LYS A 160 -14.08 -18.70 26.24
CA LYS A 160 -14.46 -18.97 27.64
C LYS A 160 -15.09 -20.35 27.81
N ARG A 161 -15.93 -20.77 26.86
CA ARG A 161 -16.59 -22.09 26.88
C ARG A 161 -15.59 -23.23 26.69
N VAL A 162 -14.61 -23.06 25.81
CA VAL A 162 -13.56 -24.05 25.59
C VAL A 162 -12.72 -24.19 26.85
N PHE A 163 -12.25 -23.10 27.45
CA PHE A 163 -11.46 -23.18 28.69
C PHE A 163 -12.24 -23.77 29.86
N LYS A 164 -13.48 -23.31 30.09
CA LYS A 164 -14.35 -23.87 31.12
C LYS A 164 -14.62 -25.37 30.91
N GLY A 165 -14.83 -25.77 29.65
CA GLY A 165 -15.07 -27.17 29.31
C GLY A 165 -13.85 -28.08 29.45
N ILE A 166 -12.63 -27.54 29.50
CA ILE A 166 -11.40 -28.29 29.78
C ILE A 166 -11.16 -28.41 31.28
N GLU A 167 -11.47 -27.35 32.03
CA GLU A 167 -11.29 -27.30 33.49
C GLU A 167 -12.33 -28.14 34.23
N GLU A 168 -13.59 -28.15 33.78
CA GLU A 168 -14.69 -28.88 34.44
C GLU A 168 -14.83 -30.33 33.99
N LYS A 169 -14.33 -30.68 32.80
CA LYS A 169 -14.40 -32.06 32.31
C LYS A 169 -13.13 -32.79 32.71
N GLU A 170 -13.23 -33.66 33.71
CA GLU A 170 -12.32 -34.77 33.85
C GLU A 170 -12.52 -35.70 32.66
N VAL A 171 -11.73 -35.49 31.62
CA VAL A 171 -11.74 -36.35 30.44
C VAL A 171 -11.07 -37.65 30.83
N GLU A 172 -11.73 -38.77 30.55
CA GLU A 172 -11.18 -40.12 30.67
C GLU A 172 -9.99 -40.25 29.70
N GLY A 173 -8.79 -39.92 30.17
CA GLY A 173 -7.58 -39.80 29.36
C GLY A 173 -6.32 -39.89 30.21
N ALA A 174 -5.16 -39.78 29.57
CA ALA A 174 -3.88 -39.81 30.26
C ALA A 174 -3.71 -38.57 31.16
N GLU A 175 -3.42 -38.80 32.43
CA GLU A 175 -3.18 -37.74 33.40
C GLU A 175 -1.76 -37.17 33.31
N VAL A 176 -1.58 -35.99 33.92
CA VAL A 176 -0.28 -35.29 33.94
C VAL A 176 0.73 -36.09 34.76
N GLY A 177 1.92 -36.33 34.18
CA GLY A 177 3.02 -37.05 34.84
C GLY A 177 3.18 -38.52 34.43
N TRP A 178 2.26 -39.06 33.64
CA TRP A 178 2.36 -40.44 33.16
C TRP A 178 3.37 -40.58 32.01
N TYR A 179 4.15 -41.66 32.00
CA TYR A 179 4.95 -42.04 30.85
C TYR A 179 4.07 -42.75 29.83
N VAL A 180 3.79 -42.08 28.71
CA VAL A 180 2.88 -42.57 27.67
C VAL A 180 3.62 -42.78 26.34
N THR A 181 3.14 -43.76 25.57
CA THR A 181 3.58 -43.97 24.18
C THR A 181 2.44 -43.54 23.25
N LEU A 182 2.72 -42.57 22.38
CA LEU A 182 1.73 -42.04 21.43
C LEU A 182 1.90 -42.73 20.07
N HIS A 183 0.83 -43.38 19.59
CA HIS A 183 0.77 -43.93 18.24
C HIS A 183 0.05 -42.94 17.33
N VAL A 184 0.80 -42.22 16.50
CA VAL A 184 0.28 -41.18 15.59
C VAL A 184 0.22 -41.71 14.17
N SER A 185 -0.90 -41.48 13.48
CA SER A 185 -1.08 -41.84 12.08
C SER A 185 -0.39 -40.84 11.14
N GLU A 186 0.11 -41.33 10.00
CA GLU A 186 0.55 -40.49 8.86
C GLU A 186 1.66 -39.47 9.21
N VAL A 187 2.70 -39.93 9.90
CA VAL A 187 3.88 -39.10 10.21
C VAL A 187 4.98 -39.31 9.15
N PRO A 188 5.55 -38.24 8.57
CA PRO A 188 6.62 -38.37 7.58
C PRO A 188 7.93 -38.83 8.21
N VAL A 189 8.70 -39.62 7.43
CA VAL A 189 9.99 -40.21 7.86
C VAL A 189 11.01 -39.14 8.25
N SER A 190 10.95 -37.97 7.62
CA SER A 190 11.82 -36.84 7.94
C SER A 190 11.81 -36.48 9.42
N VAL A 191 10.66 -36.58 10.12
CA VAL A 191 10.57 -36.26 11.55
C VAL A 191 11.44 -37.19 12.39
N ALA A 192 11.49 -38.48 12.04
CA ALA A 192 12.34 -39.46 12.73
C ALA A 192 13.83 -39.19 12.48
N GLU A 193 14.20 -38.80 11.27
CA GLU A 193 15.58 -38.46 10.93
C GLU A 193 16.09 -37.22 11.70
N HIS A 194 15.27 -36.16 11.81
CA HIS A 194 15.64 -34.97 12.58
C HIS A 194 15.78 -35.28 14.07
N PHE A 195 14.93 -36.16 14.61
CA PHE A 195 15.05 -36.61 15.99
C PHE A 195 16.33 -37.41 16.23
N GLN A 196 16.70 -38.31 15.31
CA GLN A 196 17.97 -39.04 15.37
C GLN A 196 19.20 -38.13 15.30
N ARG A 197 19.10 -36.99 14.58
CA ARG A 197 20.15 -35.95 14.55
C ARG A 197 20.25 -35.13 15.84
N GLY A 198 19.33 -35.32 16.79
CA GLY A 198 19.34 -34.67 18.11
C GLY A 198 18.35 -33.51 18.27
N ALA A 199 17.46 -33.26 17.30
CA ALA A 199 16.42 -32.24 17.46
C ALA A 199 15.31 -32.73 18.41
N PRO A 200 14.89 -31.93 19.41
CA PRO A 200 13.83 -32.35 20.33
C PRO A 200 12.46 -32.37 19.63
N LEU A 201 11.68 -33.42 19.90
CA LEU A 201 10.29 -33.51 19.47
C LEU A 201 9.37 -33.12 20.63
N ILE A 202 8.58 -32.08 20.42
CA ILE A 202 7.51 -31.66 21.33
C ILE A 202 6.17 -31.79 20.61
N ALA A 203 5.16 -32.33 21.31
CA ALA A 203 3.81 -32.45 20.81
C ALA A 203 2.85 -31.84 21.83
N PHE A 204 1.79 -31.19 21.34
CA PHE A 204 0.73 -30.63 22.18
C PHE A 204 -0.63 -30.99 21.60
N SER A 205 -1.61 -31.21 22.47
CA SER A 205 -2.98 -31.47 22.06
C SER A 205 -3.66 -30.18 21.61
N LEU A 206 -4.31 -30.21 20.45
CA LEU A 206 -5.00 -29.05 19.89
C LEU A 206 -6.35 -28.83 20.57
N LEU A 207 -6.71 -27.57 20.78
CA LEU A 207 -8.03 -27.23 21.31
C LEU A 207 -9.10 -27.31 20.21
N PRO A 208 -10.40 -27.43 20.58
CA PRO A 208 -11.48 -27.40 19.61
C PRO A 208 -11.39 -26.19 18.67
N HIS A 209 -11.47 -26.46 17.37
CA HIS A 209 -11.38 -25.48 16.28
C HIS A 209 -9.99 -24.94 15.94
N GLU A 210 -8.92 -25.30 16.66
CA GLU A 210 -7.56 -24.80 16.36
C GLU A 210 -6.96 -25.35 15.06
N GLN A 211 -7.49 -26.45 14.53
CA GLN A 211 -7.09 -26.98 13.23
C GLN A 211 -7.59 -26.12 12.05
N LYS A 212 -8.59 -25.27 12.27
CA LYS A 212 -9.20 -24.47 11.20
C LYS A 212 -8.37 -23.23 10.92
N MET A 213 -8.45 -22.73 9.69
CA MET A 213 -7.78 -21.49 9.27
C MET A 213 -8.68 -20.28 9.55
N SER A 214 -8.08 -19.18 10.02
CA SER A 214 -8.76 -17.88 10.16
C SER A 214 -7.78 -16.72 9.94
N VAL A 215 -8.24 -15.51 10.22
CA VAL A 215 -7.42 -14.30 10.21
C VAL A 215 -6.99 -14.00 11.65
N LEU A 216 -5.70 -14.16 11.92
CA LEU A 216 -5.12 -13.87 13.22
C LEU A 216 -4.66 -12.42 13.26
N ASN A 217 -4.96 -11.74 14.37
CA ASN A 217 -4.48 -10.39 14.68
C ASN A 217 -3.53 -10.48 15.88
N MET A 218 -2.31 -9.97 15.71
CA MET A 218 -1.24 -10.04 16.71
C MET A 218 -0.72 -8.63 16.97
N VAL A 219 -0.59 -8.23 18.24
CA VAL A 219 0.07 -6.95 18.57
C VAL A 219 1.55 -7.21 18.74
N VAL A 220 2.38 -6.46 18.01
CA VAL A 220 3.82 -6.63 17.98
C VAL A 220 4.52 -5.28 18.13
N SER A 221 5.60 -5.26 18.89
CA SER A 221 6.55 -4.16 18.97
C SER A 221 7.84 -4.57 18.30
N ARG A 222 8.45 -3.63 17.58
CA ARG A 222 9.74 -3.85 16.94
C ARG A 222 10.83 -4.08 18.00
N HIS A 223 11.71 -5.04 17.75
CA HIS A 223 12.84 -5.33 18.62
C HIS A 223 13.95 -4.30 18.36
N PRO A 224 14.49 -3.61 19.41
CA PRO A 224 15.49 -2.55 19.23
C PRO A 224 16.80 -3.00 18.58
N GLY A 225 17.12 -4.30 18.65
CA GLY A 225 18.35 -4.86 18.09
C GLY A 225 18.38 -4.99 16.56
N ASN A 226 17.27 -4.75 15.86
CA ASN A 226 17.22 -4.82 14.40
C ASN A 226 16.65 -3.51 13.80
N THR A 227 17.49 -2.77 13.09
CA THR A 227 17.18 -1.49 12.43
C THR A 227 16.86 -1.64 10.93
N GLU A 228 16.83 -2.86 10.38
CA GLU A 228 16.51 -3.07 8.97
C GLU A 228 15.05 -2.74 8.62
N PRO A 229 14.77 -1.99 7.55
CA PRO A 229 13.39 -1.73 7.11
C PRO A 229 12.67 -3.04 6.77
N VAL A 230 11.52 -3.26 7.41
CA VAL A 230 10.65 -4.40 7.10
C VAL A 230 9.36 -3.90 6.49
N LYS A 231 9.14 -4.26 5.22
CA LYS A 231 7.99 -3.81 4.44
C LYS A 231 6.80 -4.75 4.66
N ALA A 232 5.61 -4.18 4.66
CA ALA A 232 4.38 -4.95 4.72
C ALA A 232 4.26 -5.87 3.49
N LYS A 233 3.73 -7.08 3.70
CA LYS A 233 3.65 -8.19 2.72
C LYS A 233 4.98 -8.83 2.34
N GLU A 234 6.07 -8.52 3.03
CA GLU A 234 7.26 -9.37 3.00
C GLU A 234 6.98 -10.65 3.78
N GLU A 235 7.65 -11.72 3.38
CA GLU A 235 7.50 -13.00 4.04
C GLU A 235 8.29 -13.03 5.35
N LEU A 236 7.61 -13.34 6.45
CA LEU A 236 8.18 -13.42 7.78
C LEU A 236 7.92 -14.80 8.38
N ILE A 237 8.82 -15.22 9.25
CA ILE A 237 8.68 -16.44 10.05
C ILE A 237 7.98 -16.08 11.35
N PHE A 238 6.86 -16.75 11.61
CA PHE A 238 6.04 -16.57 12.79
C PHE A 238 6.28 -17.70 13.77
N HIS A 239 6.56 -17.35 15.02
CA HIS A 239 6.37 -18.25 16.15
C HIS A 239 5.14 -17.75 16.91
N CYS A 240 4.01 -18.45 16.82
CA CYS A 240 2.76 -18.10 17.49
C CYS A 240 2.41 -19.20 18.49
N GLY A 241 2.73 -18.99 19.77
CA GLY A 241 2.71 -20.05 20.78
C GLY A 241 3.64 -21.20 20.38
N PHE A 242 3.09 -22.41 20.25
CA PHE A 242 3.83 -23.60 19.83
C PHE A 242 3.94 -23.78 18.31
N ARG A 243 3.28 -22.92 17.51
CA ARG A 243 3.24 -23.05 16.04
C ARG A 243 4.35 -22.23 15.40
N ARG A 244 5.01 -22.82 14.40
CA ARG A 244 5.98 -22.16 13.52
C ARG A 244 5.46 -22.21 12.08
N PHE A 245 5.51 -21.10 11.36
CA PHE A 245 5.10 -21.04 9.95
C PHE A 245 5.65 -19.78 9.28
N ARG A 246 5.66 -19.77 7.95
CA ARG A 246 5.97 -18.58 7.15
C ARG A 246 4.67 -17.96 6.62
N ALA A 247 4.61 -16.64 6.61
CA ALA A 247 3.49 -15.93 6.01
C ALA A 247 3.83 -14.45 5.71
N SER A 248 3.02 -13.83 4.84
CA SER A 248 3.13 -12.41 4.47
C SER A 248 2.09 -11.56 5.21
N PRO A 249 2.44 -10.84 6.29
CA PRO A 249 1.48 -10.07 7.06
C PRO A 249 1.13 -8.72 6.45
N LEU A 250 0.00 -8.17 6.91
CA LEU A 250 -0.27 -6.74 6.84
C LEU A 250 0.01 -6.07 8.17
N PHE A 251 0.63 -4.90 8.15
CA PHE A 251 0.79 -4.06 9.33
C PHE A 251 -0.33 -3.02 9.39
N SER A 252 -0.88 -2.80 10.58
CA SER A 252 -1.90 -1.80 10.81
C SER A 252 -1.75 -1.15 12.18
N GLN A 253 -2.29 0.05 12.34
CA GLN A 253 -2.27 0.76 13.63
C GLN A 253 -3.10 0.02 14.68
N HIS A 254 -2.62 0.05 15.93
CA HIS A 254 -3.35 -0.46 17.08
C HIS A 254 -4.30 0.61 17.62
N THR A 255 -5.54 0.60 17.14
CA THR A 255 -6.60 1.53 17.55
C THR A 255 -7.84 0.76 18.00
N ALA A 256 -8.71 1.40 18.80
CA ALA A 256 -9.98 0.82 19.24
C ALA A 256 -11.15 0.99 18.24
N ALA A 257 -10.95 1.76 17.16
CA ALA A 257 -11.95 1.94 16.11
C ALA A 257 -11.97 0.75 15.13
N ASP A 258 -13.08 0.52 14.43
CA ASP A 258 -13.24 -0.62 13.50
C ASP A 258 -12.33 -0.57 12.25
N LYS A 259 -11.90 0.65 11.90
CA LYS A 259 -11.08 0.94 10.72
C LYS A 259 -9.66 1.20 11.17
N HIS A 260 -8.73 0.43 10.64
CA HIS A 260 -7.34 0.51 11.03
C HIS A 260 -6.47 0.91 9.85
N LYS A 261 -5.69 1.98 10.04
CA LYS A 261 -4.80 2.47 8.99
C LYS A 261 -3.70 1.44 8.74
N PHE A 262 -3.54 1.04 7.49
CA PHE A 262 -2.42 0.23 7.02
C PHE A 262 -1.10 1.00 7.17
N GLN A 263 -0.07 0.31 7.64
CA GLN A 263 1.30 0.83 7.68
C GLN A 263 2.14 0.08 6.66
N ARG A 264 2.99 0.80 5.92
CA ARG A 264 3.84 0.22 4.87
C ARG A 264 5.09 -0.42 5.44
N PHE A 265 5.61 0.11 6.54
CA PHE A 265 6.80 -0.35 7.23
C PHE A 265 6.51 -0.61 8.70
N LEU A 266 7.35 -1.43 9.32
CA LEU A 266 7.34 -1.68 10.76
C LEU A 266 8.12 -0.58 11.48
N THR A 267 7.41 0.37 12.08
CA THR A 267 8.01 1.49 12.84
C THR A 267 8.59 1.03 14.18
N ALA A 268 9.67 1.67 14.65
CA ALA A 268 10.31 1.35 15.93
C ALA A 268 9.49 1.78 17.16
N ASP A 269 8.85 2.94 17.09
CA ASP A 269 8.28 3.59 18.30
C ASP A 269 6.89 3.12 18.69
N MET A 270 6.19 2.43 17.79
CA MET A 270 4.77 2.11 17.97
C MET A 270 4.50 0.61 17.90
N ALA A 271 3.64 0.13 18.80
CA ALA A 271 3.06 -1.19 18.69
C ALA A 271 2.11 -1.24 17.49
N LEU A 272 2.31 -2.23 16.63
CA LEU A 272 1.57 -2.45 15.40
C LEU A 272 0.77 -3.73 15.50
N VAL A 273 -0.35 -3.79 14.78
CA VAL A 273 -1.14 -5.01 14.64
C VAL A 273 -0.78 -5.68 13.32
N VAL A 274 -0.27 -6.89 13.43
CA VAL A 274 0.00 -7.81 12.32
C VAL A 274 -1.26 -8.64 12.06
N THR A 275 -1.75 -8.60 10.83
CA THR A 275 -2.91 -9.37 10.37
C THR A 275 -2.48 -10.37 9.29
N VAL A 276 -2.77 -11.66 9.49
CA VAL A 276 -2.33 -12.74 8.59
C VAL A 276 -3.32 -13.91 8.59
N TYR A 277 -3.36 -14.70 7.52
CA TYR A 277 -4.05 -15.99 7.53
C TYR A 277 -3.18 -17.05 8.22
N ALA A 278 -3.72 -17.68 9.26
CA ALA A 278 -3.03 -18.75 9.97
C ALA A 278 -4.06 -19.67 10.68
N PRO A 279 -3.63 -20.87 11.11
CA PRO A 279 -4.47 -21.73 11.95
C PRO A 279 -4.86 -21.00 13.22
N ILE A 280 -6.10 -21.21 13.66
CA ILE A 280 -6.65 -20.58 14.85
C ILE A 280 -5.85 -21.06 16.07
N THR A 281 -5.42 -20.11 16.90
CA THR A 281 -4.82 -20.38 18.21
C THR A 281 -5.60 -19.57 19.23
N LEU A 282 -5.99 -20.16 20.36
CA LEU A 282 -6.73 -19.44 21.38
C LEU A 282 -5.76 -18.59 22.24
N PRO A 283 -5.98 -17.26 22.40
CA PRO A 283 -5.18 -16.42 23.29
C PRO A 283 -5.36 -16.82 24.76
N PRO A 284 -4.35 -16.62 25.63
CA PRO A 284 -3.10 -15.89 25.35
C PRO A 284 -2.02 -16.76 24.67
N ALA A 285 -1.35 -16.20 23.66
CA ALA A 285 -0.18 -16.81 23.04
C ALA A 285 0.87 -15.72 22.75
N SER A 286 2.13 -15.99 23.07
CA SER A 286 3.25 -15.12 22.69
C SER A 286 3.52 -15.25 21.19
N VAL A 287 3.96 -14.15 20.59
CA VAL A 287 4.26 -14.07 19.17
C VAL A 287 5.65 -13.49 18.96
N LEU A 288 6.47 -14.16 18.14
CA LEU A 288 7.76 -13.66 17.68
C LEU A 288 7.77 -13.66 16.15
N LEU A 289 8.38 -12.64 15.57
CA LEU A 289 8.57 -12.51 14.13
C LEU A 289 10.06 -12.47 13.80
N PHE A 290 10.46 -13.35 12.89
CA PHE A 290 11.83 -13.43 12.40
C PHE A 290 11.88 -13.18 10.88
N LYS A 291 13.00 -12.62 10.44
CA LYS A 291 13.39 -12.52 9.02
C LYS A 291 14.47 -13.55 8.78
N GLN A 292 14.38 -14.27 7.67
CA GLN A 292 15.48 -15.11 7.21
C GLN A 292 16.47 -14.24 6.42
N ASN A 293 17.72 -14.23 6.86
CA ASN A 293 18.82 -13.59 6.14
C ASN A 293 19.34 -14.53 5.03
N SER A 294 20.12 -14.01 4.09
CA SER A 294 20.75 -14.77 3.00
C SER A 294 21.52 -16.00 3.49
N ASN A 295 22.19 -15.87 4.65
CA ASN A 295 22.98 -16.94 5.26
C ASN A 295 22.13 -18.03 5.97
N GLY A 296 20.80 -17.95 5.91
CA GLY A 296 19.89 -18.86 6.64
C GLY A 296 19.74 -18.55 8.13
N MET A 297 20.32 -17.44 8.60
CA MET A 297 20.17 -16.97 9.98
C MET A 297 18.81 -16.30 10.17
N HIS A 298 18.19 -16.51 11.33
CA HIS A 298 16.93 -15.85 11.67
C HIS A 298 17.19 -14.62 12.54
N SER A 299 16.91 -13.44 12.00
CA SER A 299 17.01 -12.18 12.74
C SER A 299 15.67 -11.86 13.41
N LEU A 300 15.68 -11.61 14.72
CA LEU A 300 14.49 -11.23 15.47
C LEU A 300 14.09 -9.80 15.11
N ILE A 301 12.90 -9.63 14.53
CA ILE A 301 12.38 -8.33 14.11
C ILE A 301 11.46 -7.74 15.15
N ALA A 302 10.54 -8.56 15.67
CA ALA A 302 9.46 -8.07 16.51
C ALA A 302 9.03 -9.13 17.53
N THR A 303 8.61 -8.64 18.69
CA THR A 303 8.08 -9.42 19.80
C THR A 303 6.68 -8.94 20.14
N GLY A 304 5.82 -9.84 20.59
CA GLY A 304 4.42 -9.50 20.79
C GLY A 304 3.58 -10.62 21.36
N HIS A 305 2.28 -10.46 21.22
CA HIS A 305 1.28 -11.42 21.67
C HIS A 305 0.07 -11.45 20.72
N LEU A 306 -0.64 -12.56 20.74
CA LEU A 306 -1.86 -12.76 19.98
C LEU A 306 -2.99 -11.93 20.61
N LEU A 307 -3.62 -11.07 19.81
CA LEU A 307 -4.72 -10.20 20.25
C LEU A 307 -6.06 -10.94 20.17
N SER A 308 -6.47 -11.25 18.94
CA SER A 308 -7.77 -11.85 18.64
C SER A 308 -7.75 -12.53 17.29
N VAL A 309 -8.77 -13.35 17.03
CA VAL A 309 -8.91 -14.11 15.79
C VAL A 309 -10.21 -13.69 15.13
N ASP A 310 -10.16 -12.55 14.44
CA ASP A 310 -11.34 -11.89 13.88
C ASP A 310 -11.07 -11.44 12.43
N PRO A 311 -11.75 -12.02 11.43
CA PRO A 311 -11.60 -11.63 10.02
C PRO A 311 -12.29 -10.31 9.67
N ASP A 312 -13.21 -9.85 10.52
CA ASP A 312 -13.96 -8.61 10.33
C ASP A 312 -13.13 -7.35 10.59
N ARG A 313 -11.97 -7.49 11.26
CA ARG A 313 -11.06 -6.37 11.52
C ARG A 313 -10.54 -5.79 10.20
N MET A 314 -10.91 -4.54 9.90
CA MET A 314 -10.62 -3.94 8.59
C MET A 314 -9.28 -3.20 8.56
N VAL A 315 -8.37 -3.64 7.69
CA VAL A 315 -7.14 -2.91 7.37
C VAL A 315 -7.36 -2.06 6.13
N ILE A 316 -7.17 -0.75 6.24
CA ILE A 316 -7.44 0.22 5.18
C ILE A 316 -6.15 0.91 4.74
N LYS A 317 -5.80 0.73 3.47
CA LYS A 317 -4.70 1.44 2.83
C LYS A 317 -5.15 2.84 2.40
N ARG A 318 -4.44 3.84 2.91
CA ARG A 318 -4.56 5.23 2.47
C ARG A 318 -3.58 5.50 1.32
N VAL A 319 -3.98 6.35 0.39
CA VAL A 319 -3.11 7.00 -0.58
C VAL A 319 -3.42 8.49 -0.52
N VAL A 320 -2.37 9.31 -0.47
CA VAL A 320 -2.48 10.76 -0.45
C VAL A 320 -1.97 11.29 -1.78
N LEU A 321 -2.86 11.93 -2.54
CA LEU A 321 -2.48 12.62 -3.78
C LEU A 321 -2.16 14.08 -3.45
N SER A 322 -0.98 14.53 -3.87
CA SER A 322 -0.48 15.87 -3.63
C SER A 322 -0.77 16.79 -4.83
N GLY A 323 -0.97 18.07 -4.55
CA GLY A 323 -1.21 19.09 -5.55
C GLY A 323 -0.72 20.45 -5.07
N HIS A 324 -0.27 21.27 -6.01
CA HIS A 324 0.29 22.58 -5.71
C HIS A 324 -0.71 23.70 -6.04
N PRO A 325 -1.01 24.63 -5.10
CA PRO A 325 -1.84 25.79 -5.39
C PRO A 325 -1.07 26.75 -6.31
N PHE A 326 -1.65 27.13 -7.44
CA PHE A 326 -1.02 28.03 -8.41
C PHE A 326 -1.57 29.45 -8.33
N LYS A 327 -2.90 29.63 -8.46
CA LYS A 327 -3.56 30.92 -8.31
C LYS A 327 -4.41 30.92 -7.05
N ILE A 328 -4.13 31.81 -6.10
CA ILE A 328 -4.80 31.86 -4.80
C ILE A 328 -5.67 33.11 -4.71
N PHE A 329 -6.95 32.91 -4.44
CA PHE A 329 -7.92 33.93 -4.07
C PHE A 329 -8.27 33.82 -2.58
N THR A 330 -9.19 34.63 -2.09
CA THR A 330 -9.54 34.69 -0.66
C THR A 330 -10.08 33.37 -0.10
N LYS A 331 -10.99 32.70 -0.80
CA LYS A 331 -11.57 31.37 -0.41
C LYS A 331 -11.55 30.34 -1.54
N MET A 332 -10.83 30.64 -2.62
CA MET A 332 -10.74 29.79 -3.80
C MET A 332 -9.28 29.70 -4.21
N ALA A 333 -8.82 28.55 -4.68
CA ALA A 333 -7.52 28.40 -5.29
C ALA A 333 -7.60 27.49 -6.53
N VAL A 334 -6.77 27.76 -7.53
CA VAL A 334 -6.54 26.86 -8.66
C VAL A 334 -5.39 25.96 -8.29
N VAL A 335 -5.61 24.65 -8.29
CA VAL A 335 -4.62 23.62 -7.96
C VAL A 335 -4.16 22.93 -9.24
N ARG A 336 -2.85 22.68 -9.35
CA ARG A 336 -2.20 21.94 -10.45
C ARG A 336 -1.42 20.73 -9.93
N TYR A 337 -1.03 19.84 -10.84
CA TYR A 337 -0.22 18.63 -10.60
C TYR A 337 -0.85 17.54 -9.73
N MET A 338 -2.08 17.72 -9.23
CA MET A 338 -2.80 16.61 -8.58
C MET A 338 -3.34 15.61 -9.60
N PHE A 339 -3.85 16.10 -10.73
CA PHE A 339 -4.34 15.30 -11.84
C PHE A 339 -3.84 15.88 -13.16
N PHE A 340 -3.85 15.05 -14.20
CA PHE A 340 -3.46 15.45 -15.55
C PHE A 340 -4.64 15.42 -16.54
N ASN A 341 -5.73 14.73 -16.20
CA ASN A 341 -6.94 14.66 -17.04
C ASN A 341 -8.12 15.39 -16.42
N ARG A 342 -8.93 16.06 -17.24
CA ARG A 342 -10.19 16.70 -16.84
C ARG A 342 -11.19 15.71 -16.23
N GLU A 343 -11.30 14.52 -16.79
CA GLU A 343 -12.28 13.51 -16.36
C GLU A 343 -11.93 12.93 -14.98
N ASP A 344 -10.64 12.86 -14.64
CA ASP A 344 -10.19 12.43 -13.31
C ASP A 344 -10.66 13.42 -12.23
N VAL A 345 -10.57 14.73 -12.51
CA VAL A 345 -11.07 15.78 -11.59
C VAL A 345 -12.57 15.63 -11.35
N LEU A 346 -13.35 15.30 -12.39
CA LEU A 346 -14.80 15.08 -12.25
C LEU A 346 -15.11 13.83 -11.42
N TRP A 347 -14.36 12.74 -11.63
CA TRP A 347 -14.51 11.50 -10.87
C TRP A 347 -14.25 11.70 -9.37
N PHE A 348 -13.19 12.44 -9.02
CA PHE A 348 -12.81 12.70 -7.63
C PHE A 348 -13.47 13.95 -7.02
N LYS A 349 -14.39 14.62 -7.73
CA LYS A 349 -15.10 15.81 -7.25
C LYS A 349 -15.76 15.66 -5.87
N PRO A 350 -16.36 14.51 -5.50
CA PRO A 350 -16.99 14.34 -4.18
C PRO A 350 -15.99 14.23 -3.01
N VAL A 351 -14.70 14.10 -3.28
CA VAL A 351 -13.69 13.86 -2.24
C VAL A 351 -13.27 15.16 -1.57
N GLU A 352 -13.18 15.14 -0.24
CA GLU A 352 -12.72 16.28 0.55
C GLU A 352 -11.20 16.47 0.40
N LEU A 353 -10.79 17.72 0.19
CA LEU A 353 -9.40 18.15 0.15
C LEU A 353 -8.98 18.67 1.53
N ARG A 354 -7.73 18.42 1.89
CA ARG A 354 -7.08 19.00 3.07
C ARG A 354 -5.76 19.63 2.66
N THR A 355 -5.23 20.54 3.47
CA THR A 355 -3.88 21.08 3.25
C THR A 355 -2.94 20.71 4.39
N LYS A 356 -1.62 20.79 4.17
CA LYS A 356 -0.63 20.53 5.23
C LYS A 356 -0.80 21.50 6.41
N TRP A 357 -1.26 22.72 6.13
CA TRP A 357 -1.55 23.76 7.12
C TRP A 357 -2.97 23.67 7.72
N GLY A 358 -3.67 22.55 7.52
CA GLY A 358 -4.93 22.26 8.21
C GLY A 358 -6.19 22.88 7.60
N ARG A 359 -6.11 23.49 6.41
CA ARG A 359 -7.30 23.97 5.69
C ARG A 359 -8.07 22.80 5.09
N ARG A 360 -9.39 22.99 4.92
CA ARG A 360 -10.29 21.99 4.34
C ARG A 360 -11.05 22.59 3.17
N GLY A 361 -11.27 21.78 2.14
CA GLY A 361 -11.89 22.24 0.91
C GLY A 361 -12.50 21.14 0.07
N HIS A 362 -13.04 21.54 -1.07
CA HIS A 362 -13.62 20.64 -2.07
C HIS A 362 -13.38 21.20 -3.47
N ILE A 363 -13.42 20.30 -4.45
CA ILE A 363 -13.28 20.64 -5.87
C ILE A 363 -14.60 21.26 -6.36
N LYS A 364 -14.52 22.43 -7.01
CA LYS A 364 -15.66 23.09 -7.66
C LYS A 364 -15.80 22.63 -9.10
N GLU A 365 -14.80 22.92 -9.91
CA GLU A 365 -14.81 22.65 -11.35
C GLU A 365 -13.41 22.41 -11.91
N PRO A 366 -13.26 21.54 -12.91
CA PRO A 366 -12.03 21.43 -13.68
C PRO A 366 -11.85 22.63 -14.62
N VAL A 367 -10.60 23.05 -14.78
CA VAL A 367 -10.18 24.13 -15.68
C VAL A 367 -9.29 23.54 -16.77
N GLY A 368 -9.63 23.80 -18.03
CA GLY A 368 -8.89 23.28 -19.18
C GLY A 368 -8.94 21.75 -19.30
N THR A 369 -7.95 21.21 -20.01
CA THR A 369 -7.80 19.77 -20.33
C THR A 369 -6.76 19.07 -19.45
N HIS A 370 -5.72 19.79 -19.02
CA HIS A 370 -4.55 19.28 -18.28
C HIS A 370 -4.76 19.01 -16.78
N GLY A 371 -6.00 18.77 -16.34
CA GLY A 371 -6.30 18.39 -14.94
C GLY A 371 -6.16 19.51 -13.90
N HIS A 372 -6.08 20.78 -14.32
CA HIS A 372 -6.20 21.90 -13.40
C HIS A 372 -7.61 21.97 -12.81
N MET A 373 -7.75 22.45 -11.59
CA MET A 373 -9.04 22.50 -10.91
C MET A 373 -9.17 23.71 -10.00
N LYS A 374 -10.36 24.30 -9.97
CA LYS A 374 -10.74 25.29 -8.96
C LYS A 374 -11.25 24.56 -7.73
N CYS A 375 -10.68 24.90 -6.59
CA CYS A 375 -11.04 24.36 -5.28
C CYS A 375 -11.50 25.50 -4.39
N SER A 376 -12.53 25.27 -3.58
CA SER A 376 -12.90 26.18 -2.50
C SER A 376 -12.46 25.65 -1.15
N PHE A 377 -11.99 26.55 -0.29
CA PHE A 377 -11.48 26.25 1.03
C PHE A 377 -12.17 27.11 2.10
N ASP A 378 -12.07 26.66 3.34
CA ASP A 378 -12.58 27.37 4.53
C ASP A 378 -11.89 28.73 4.75
N GLY A 379 -10.61 28.84 4.40
CA GLY A 379 -9.82 30.07 4.51
C GLY A 379 -8.83 30.28 3.36
N LYS A 380 -8.06 31.37 3.44
CA LYS A 380 -7.02 31.71 2.45
C LYS A 380 -5.83 30.76 2.57
N LEU A 381 -5.37 30.23 1.43
CA LEU A 381 -4.19 29.36 1.36
C LEU A 381 -2.90 30.20 1.32
N LYS A 382 -1.81 29.61 1.79
CA LYS A 382 -0.45 30.13 1.56
C LYS A 382 0.10 29.59 0.24
N SER A 383 0.99 30.34 -0.40
CA SER A 383 1.63 29.89 -1.65
C SER A 383 2.51 28.64 -1.47
N GLN A 384 3.09 28.46 -0.29
CA GLN A 384 3.91 27.30 0.08
C GLN A 384 3.07 26.11 0.59
N ASP A 385 1.74 26.25 0.65
CA ASP A 385 0.88 25.16 1.14
C ASP A 385 0.77 24.06 0.07
N THR A 386 0.54 22.82 0.51
CA THR A 386 0.30 21.68 -0.38
C THR A 386 -1.11 21.18 -0.15
N VAL A 387 -1.88 21.06 -1.23
CA VAL A 387 -3.22 20.49 -1.21
C VAL A 387 -3.09 18.98 -1.33
N LEU A 388 -3.79 18.26 -0.45
CA LEU A 388 -3.73 16.81 -0.31
C LEU A 388 -5.14 16.25 -0.40
N MET A 389 -5.28 15.13 -1.11
CA MET A 389 -6.52 14.38 -1.18
C MET A 389 -6.30 12.96 -0.65
N ASN A 390 -7.12 12.53 0.31
CA ASN A 390 -7.01 11.20 0.91
C ASN A 390 -7.98 10.22 0.23
N LEU A 391 -7.42 9.17 -0.33
CA LEU A 391 -8.17 8.05 -0.90
C LEU A 391 -7.92 6.78 -0.08
N TYR A 392 -8.96 5.98 0.11
CA TYR A 392 -8.93 4.79 0.97
C TYR A 392 -9.39 3.55 0.22
N LYS A 393 -8.73 2.42 0.47
CA LYS A 393 -9.23 1.09 0.07
C LYS A 393 -8.99 0.07 1.17
N ARG A 394 -9.88 -0.89 1.32
CA ARG A 394 -9.62 -2.06 2.18
C ARG A 394 -8.58 -2.96 1.52
N VAL A 395 -7.67 -3.49 2.32
CA VAL A 395 -6.64 -4.45 1.91
C VAL A 395 -6.73 -5.71 2.75
N PHE A 396 -6.47 -6.84 2.12
CA PHE A 396 -6.52 -8.17 2.73
C PHE A 396 -5.13 -8.82 2.67
N PRO A 397 -4.77 -9.67 3.64
CA PRO A 397 -3.52 -10.42 3.59
C PRO A 397 -3.53 -11.37 2.39
N LYS A 398 -2.34 -11.81 1.95
CA LYS A 398 -2.21 -12.84 0.90
C LYS A 398 -2.21 -14.23 1.54
N TRP A 399 -2.76 -15.23 0.86
CA TRP A 399 -2.67 -16.62 1.30
C TRP A 399 -1.28 -17.19 0.96
N THR A 400 -0.32 -16.99 1.86
CA THR A 400 1.06 -17.49 1.73
C THR A 400 1.47 -18.32 2.95
N TYR A 401 0.51 -18.99 3.60
CA TYR A 401 0.77 -19.81 4.77
C TYR A 401 1.52 -21.07 4.35
N ASP A 402 2.73 -21.23 4.88
CA ASP A 402 3.53 -22.44 4.75
C ASP A 402 3.90 -22.95 6.16
N PRO A 403 3.47 -24.16 6.55
CA PRO A 403 3.90 -24.79 7.80
C PRO A 403 5.40 -25.04 7.89
N TYR A 404 6.08 -25.19 6.74
CA TYR A 404 7.51 -25.47 6.71
C TYR A 404 8.32 -24.21 7.00
N VAL A 405 9.22 -24.31 7.97
CA VAL A 405 10.21 -23.27 8.30
C VAL A 405 11.59 -23.91 8.21
N PRO A 406 12.51 -23.37 7.40
CA PRO A 406 13.89 -23.84 7.36
C PRO A 406 14.55 -23.85 8.74
N GLU A 407 15.41 -24.83 8.97
CA GLU A 407 16.21 -24.86 10.20
C GLU A 407 17.23 -23.72 10.18
N PRO A 408 17.24 -22.85 11.20
CA PRO A 408 18.19 -21.76 11.23
C PRO A 408 19.59 -22.30 11.48
N VAL A 409 20.58 -21.72 10.80
CA VAL A 409 21.97 -21.85 11.23
C VAL A 409 22.18 -21.09 12.56
N PRO A 410 23.18 -21.49 13.38
CA PRO A 410 23.48 -20.80 14.63
C PRO A 410 23.62 -19.30 14.43
N TRP A 411 22.97 -18.52 15.28
CA TRP A 411 23.02 -17.07 15.18
C TRP A 411 24.39 -16.56 15.63
N VAL A 412 25.00 -15.71 14.80
CA VAL A 412 26.28 -15.05 15.07
C VAL A 412 26.07 -13.55 14.92
N LYS A 413 26.72 -12.75 15.76
CA LYS A 413 26.71 -11.30 15.57
C LYS A 413 27.66 -10.97 14.41
N SER A 414 27.15 -10.37 13.34
CA SER A 414 28.02 -9.78 12.32
C SER A 414 28.77 -8.60 12.96
N GLU A 415 30.10 -8.64 12.95
CA GLU A 415 30.95 -7.56 13.51
C GLU A 415 30.91 -6.26 12.68
N ILE A 416 30.14 -6.24 11.60
CA ILE A 416 29.91 -5.09 10.73
C ILE A 416 28.78 -4.22 11.32
N SER A 417 29.04 -3.59 12.45
CA SER A 417 28.23 -2.47 12.95
C SER A 417 29.13 -1.24 12.96
N SER A 418 29.03 -0.48 11.88
CA SER A 418 29.57 0.86 11.65
C SER A 418 29.92 1.64 12.93
N LYS A 419 31.22 1.93 13.10
CA LYS A 419 31.63 3.22 13.67
C LYS A 419 31.09 4.30 12.73
N MET A 420 30.03 5.01 13.10
CA MET A 420 29.77 6.30 12.48
C MET A 420 30.85 7.26 12.98
N PRO A 421 31.65 7.91 12.12
CA PRO A 421 32.44 9.04 12.56
C PRO A 421 31.47 10.16 12.93
N GLU A 422 31.53 10.62 14.18
CA GLU A 422 31.00 11.93 14.54
C GLU A 422 31.69 12.95 13.63
N VAL A 423 30.93 13.55 12.72
CA VAL A 423 31.38 14.75 12.01
C VAL A 423 31.14 15.90 12.97
N ASP A 424 32.19 16.30 13.67
CA ASP A 424 32.23 17.58 14.38
C ASP A 424 31.95 18.69 13.36
N MET A 425 30.88 19.45 13.58
CA MET A 425 30.65 20.72 12.90
C MET A 425 31.47 21.79 13.61
N GLU A 426 32.59 22.20 13.02
CA GLU A 426 33.15 23.53 13.22
C GLU A 426 32.56 24.54 12.23
#